data_AF-A0A5C8M9Z5-F1
#
_entry.id   AF-A0A5C8M9Z5-F1
#
_cell.length_a   1.000
_cell.length_b   1.000
_cell.length_c   1.000
_cell.angle_alpha   90.00
_cell.angle_beta   90.00
_cell.angle_gamma   90.00
#
_symmetry.space_group_name_H-M   'P 1'
#
loop_
_entity.id
_entity.type
_entity.pdbx_description
1 polymer ?
#
loop_
_entity_poly.entity_id
_entity_poly.type
_entity_poly.pdbx_seq_one_letter_code
_entity_poly.pdbx_strand_id
1 'polypeptide(L)'
;MDYRIICELADRLGRGAYFQYTSIEDVFHELAAATAGGKADYSGITYERLKAEKGIFWPCPFTDHPGTPHLFEHTFDHADGKARLFGIQPKLPADRQTRNIPSS
;
A
#
# COMPACT_ATOMS: atom_id res chain seq x y z
N MET A 1 -10.88 -2.06 -16.35
CA MET A 1 -9.91 -1.72 -15.29
C MET A 1 -10.67 -0.95 -14.22
N ASP A 2 -10.47 -1.31 -12.95
CA ASP A 2 -11.41 -0.99 -11.87
C ASP A 2 -11.53 0.50 -11.52
N TYR A 3 -10.53 1.33 -11.85
CA TYR A 3 -10.59 2.79 -11.62
C TYR A 3 -11.84 3.44 -12.25
N ARG A 4 -12.31 2.91 -13.40
CA ARG A 4 -13.52 3.40 -14.07
C ARG A 4 -14.78 3.20 -13.24
N ILE A 5 -14.86 2.11 -12.49
CA ILE A 5 -16.00 1.81 -11.61
C ILE A 5 -16.02 2.83 -10.46
N ILE A 6 -14.84 3.18 -9.92
CA ILE A 6 -14.71 4.20 -8.87
C ILE A 6 -15.12 5.58 -9.41
N CYS A 7 -14.67 5.95 -10.63
CA CYS A 7 -15.10 7.19 -11.28
C CYS A 7 -16.63 7.25 -11.46
N GLU A 8 -17.25 6.19 -11.99
CA GLU A 8 -18.70 6.13 -12.21
C GLU A 8 -19.48 6.19 -10.89
N LEU A 9 -18.97 5.53 -9.84
CA LEU A 9 -19.56 5.62 -8.51
C LEU A 9 -19.45 7.06 -7.96
N ALA A 10 -18.31 7.72 -8.12
CA ALA A 10 -18.12 9.10 -7.70
C ALA A 10 -19.07 10.06 -8.43
N ASP A 11 -19.31 9.85 -9.73
CA ASP A 11 -20.29 10.61 -10.51
C ASP A 11 -21.70 10.46 -9.92
N ARG A 12 -22.13 9.22 -9.64
CA ARG A 12 -23.45 8.94 -9.03
C ARG A 12 -23.60 9.53 -7.62
N LEU A 13 -22.50 9.67 -6.89
CA LEU A 13 -22.47 10.29 -5.56
C LEU A 13 -22.31 11.82 -5.61
N GLY A 14 -22.31 12.45 -6.79
CA GLY A 14 -22.15 13.89 -6.96
C GLY A 14 -20.73 14.40 -6.66
N ARG A 15 -19.73 13.51 -6.66
CA ARG A 15 -18.30 13.80 -6.44
C ARG A 15 -17.45 13.59 -7.69
N GLY A 16 -18.08 13.41 -8.85
CA GLY A 16 -17.44 13.18 -10.14
C GLY A 16 -16.28 14.12 -10.44
N ALA A 17 -16.43 15.41 -10.14
CA ALA A 17 -15.41 16.44 -10.40
C ALA A 17 -14.03 16.15 -9.79
N TYR A 18 -13.94 15.31 -8.76
CA TYR A 18 -12.67 14.93 -8.11
C TYR A 18 -12.06 13.64 -8.67
N PHE A 19 -12.78 12.90 -9.51
CA PHE A 19 -12.37 11.57 -10.01
C PHE A 19 -12.31 11.55 -11.55
N GLN A 20 -11.83 12.64 -12.15
CA GLN A 20 -11.77 12.84 -13.61
C GLN A 20 -10.53 12.18 -14.25
N TYR A 21 -10.25 10.92 -13.93
CA TYR A 21 -9.10 10.19 -14.47
C TYR A 21 -9.41 9.61 -15.85
N THR A 22 -8.51 9.82 -16.81
CA THR A 22 -8.63 9.27 -18.16
C THR A 22 -7.82 7.98 -18.33
N SER A 23 -6.78 7.81 -17.51
CA SER A 23 -5.86 6.68 -17.56
C SER A 23 -5.43 6.20 -16.17
N ILE A 24 -4.81 5.00 -16.11
CA ILE A 24 -4.16 4.50 -14.88
C ILE A 24 -2.96 5.37 -14.49
N GLU A 25 -2.30 5.98 -15.48
CA GLU A 25 -1.18 6.87 -15.27
C GLU A 25 -1.62 8.15 -14.53
N ASP A 26 -2.79 8.68 -14.84
CA ASP A 26 -3.35 9.85 -14.13
C ASP A 26 -3.58 9.53 -12.64
N VAL A 27 -4.15 8.35 -12.36
CA VAL A 27 -4.36 7.86 -10.98
C VAL A 27 -3.01 7.71 -10.26
N PHE A 28 -2.01 7.18 -10.96
CA PHE A 28 -0.67 7.00 -10.40
C PHE A 28 0.02 8.34 -10.13
N HIS A 29 -0.14 9.33 -11.00
CA HIS A 29 0.39 10.68 -10.78
C HIS A 29 -0.24 11.36 -9.57
N GLU A 30 -1.55 11.21 -9.36
CA GLU A 30 -2.18 11.72 -8.13
C GLU A 30 -1.65 11.00 -6.89
N LEU A 31 -1.50 9.67 -6.94
CA LEU A 31 -0.90 8.91 -5.84
C LEU A 31 0.53 9.40 -5.51
N ALA A 32 1.36 9.64 -6.53
CA ALA A 32 2.71 10.16 -6.34
C ALA A 32 2.69 11.54 -5.68
N ALA A 33 1.83 12.45 -6.15
CA ALA A 33 1.69 13.77 -5.55
C ALA A 33 1.15 13.72 -4.11
N ALA A 34 0.17 12.86 -3.82
CA ALA A 34 -0.45 12.74 -2.50
C ALA A 34 0.48 12.13 -1.45
N THR A 35 1.48 11.36 -1.88
CA THR A 35 2.42 10.66 -0.98
C THR A 35 3.76 11.36 -0.81
N ALA A 36 3.98 12.48 -1.51
CA ALA A 36 5.22 13.25 -1.46
C ALA A 36 5.62 13.64 -0.04
N GLY A 37 6.85 13.30 0.36
CA GLY A 37 7.39 13.54 1.69
C GLY A 37 6.82 12.63 2.79
N GLY A 38 5.93 11.70 2.44
CA GLY A 38 5.34 10.72 3.34
C GLY A 38 6.19 9.46 3.52
N LYS A 39 5.70 8.53 4.33
CA LYS A 39 6.36 7.23 4.61
C LYS A 39 6.40 6.33 3.38
N ALA A 40 5.38 6.41 2.54
CA ALA A 40 5.25 5.67 1.30
C ALA A 40 5.39 6.64 0.12
N ASP A 41 6.49 7.39 0.06
CA ASP A 41 6.72 8.39 -0.97
C ASP A 41 6.94 7.74 -2.36
N TYR A 42 6.07 8.06 -3.33
CA TYR A 42 6.17 7.62 -4.72
C TYR A 42 6.67 8.73 -5.68
N SER A 43 7.03 9.91 -5.20
CA SER A 43 7.31 11.11 -6.02
C SER A 43 8.40 10.91 -7.08
N GLY A 44 9.39 10.09 -6.78
CA GLY A 44 10.50 9.76 -7.67
C GLY A 44 10.19 8.66 -8.68
N ILE A 45 9.05 7.99 -8.58
CA ILE A 45 8.67 6.91 -9.49
C ILE A 45 7.88 7.53 -10.63
N THR A 46 8.48 7.70 -11.81
CA THR A 46 7.72 8.06 -13.02
C THR A 46 7.02 6.83 -13.57
N TYR A 47 5.91 7.02 -14.28
CA TYR A 47 5.16 5.90 -14.85
C TYR A 47 5.96 5.12 -15.92
N GLU A 48 6.81 5.83 -16.68
CA GLU A 48 7.76 5.23 -17.62
C GLU A 48 8.78 4.34 -16.90
N ARG A 49 9.39 4.85 -15.82
CA ARG A 49 10.38 4.12 -15.03
C ARG A 49 9.76 2.90 -14.36
N LEU A 50 8.56 3.04 -13.81
CA LEU A 50 7.79 1.92 -13.23
C LEU A 50 7.58 0.79 -14.25
N LYS A 51 7.21 1.13 -15.49
CA LYS A 51 7.06 0.14 -16.58
C LYS A 51 8.39 -0.49 -16.98
N ALA A 52 9.44 0.31 -17.11
CA ALA A 52 10.75 -0.16 -17.55
C ALA A 52 11.42 -1.09 -16.53
N GLU A 53 11.39 -0.71 -15.24
CA GLU A 53 12.03 -1.45 -14.14
C GLU A 53 11.16 -2.60 -13.62
N LYS A 54 9.91 -2.71 -14.10
CA LYS A 54 8.91 -3.72 -13.66
C LYS A 54 8.63 -3.69 -12.15
N GLY A 55 8.71 -2.51 -11.56
CA GLY A 55 8.49 -2.28 -10.13
C GLY A 55 9.64 -1.52 -9.48
N ILE A 56 9.31 -0.67 -8.52
CA ILE A 56 10.26 0.10 -7.71
C ILE A 56 9.77 0.06 -6.27
N PHE A 57 10.66 -0.22 -5.33
CA PHE A 57 10.31 -0.23 -3.91
C PHE A 57 10.24 1.20 -3.36
N TRP A 58 9.11 1.56 -2.76
CA TRP A 58 8.95 2.80 -2.02
C TRP A 58 9.61 2.69 -0.63
N PRO A 59 9.97 3.82 0.03
CA PRO A 59 9.92 5.18 -0.51
C PRO A 59 10.96 5.41 -1.62
N CYS A 60 10.60 6.24 -2.58
CA CYS A 60 11.45 6.69 -3.68
C CYS A 60 11.14 8.18 -3.91
N PRO A 61 11.82 9.10 -3.19
CA PRO A 61 11.45 10.51 -3.15
C PRO A 61 11.88 11.32 -4.39
N PHE A 62 12.87 10.85 -5.16
CA PHE A 62 13.36 11.53 -6.37
C PHE A 62 13.74 10.53 -7.46
N THR A 63 13.78 10.99 -8.71
CA THR A 63 13.86 10.15 -9.92
C THR A 63 15.09 9.27 -10.03
N ASP A 64 16.20 9.69 -9.44
CA ASP A 64 17.47 8.94 -9.44
C ASP A 64 17.63 8.04 -8.20
N HIS A 65 16.63 8.03 -7.30
CA HIS A 65 16.67 7.16 -6.12
C HIS A 65 16.47 5.70 -6.56
N PRO A 66 17.32 4.75 -6.12
CA PRO A 66 17.23 3.33 -6.53
C PRO A 66 15.98 2.61 -6.01
N GLY A 67 15.18 3.29 -5.19
CA GLY A 67 14.11 2.69 -4.39
C GLY A 67 14.64 2.18 -3.05
N THR A 68 13.74 1.70 -2.21
CA THR A 68 14.06 1.23 -0.85
C THR A 68 13.71 -0.25 -0.71
N PRO A 69 14.60 -1.18 -1.14
CA PRO A 69 14.29 -2.62 -1.13
C PRO A 69 14.11 -3.20 0.27
N HIS A 70 14.76 -2.61 1.28
CA HIS A 70 14.62 -3.02 2.68
C HIS A 70 14.17 -1.83 3.54
N LEU A 71 13.04 -1.99 4.23
CA LEU A 71 12.58 -1.00 5.20
C LEU A 71 13.30 -1.19 6.54
N PHE A 72 13.47 -0.09 7.28
CA PHE A 72 14.04 -0.04 8.63
C PHE A 72 15.52 -0.47 8.75
N GLU A 73 16.32 -0.29 7.71
CA GLU A 73 17.76 -0.61 7.72
C GLU A 73 18.55 0.17 8.78
N HIS A 74 18.08 1.38 9.13
CA HIS A 74 18.77 2.27 10.08
C HIS A 74 17.91 2.68 11.28
N THR A 75 16.59 2.81 11.12
CA THR A 75 15.68 3.23 12.18
C THR A 75 14.27 2.70 11.96
N PHE A 76 13.51 2.50 13.04
CA PHE A 76 12.11 2.11 12.96
C PHE A 76 11.20 3.32 12.83
N ASP A 77 10.05 3.14 12.19
CA ASP A 77 9.03 4.18 12.03
C ASP A 77 8.17 4.38 13.29
N HIS A 78 8.87 4.61 14.39
CA HIS A 78 8.33 4.97 15.69
C HIS A 78 8.94 6.31 16.10
N ALA A 79 8.24 7.10 16.92
CA ALA A 79 8.69 8.44 17.31
C ALA A 79 10.08 8.47 17.98
N ASP A 80 10.49 7.35 18.58
CA ASP A 80 11.80 7.13 19.22
C ASP A 80 12.80 6.34 18.35
N GLY A 81 12.40 5.94 17.15
CA GLY A 81 13.24 5.21 16.19
C GLY A 81 13.52 3.74 16.54
N LYS A 82 12.86 3.17 17.56
CA LYS A 82 13.20 1.85 18.12
C LYS A 82 12.11 0.81 17.91
N ALA A 83 12.49 -0.43 17.65
CA ALA A 83 11.57 -1.57 17.58
C ALA A 83 10.78 -1.74 18.88
N ARG A 84 9.51 -2.15 18.76
CA ARG A 84 8.69 -2.55 19.89
C ARG A 84 8.55 -4.06 19.94
N LEU A 85 9.01 -4.67 21.02
CA LEU A 85 8.90 -6.11 21.27
C LEU A 85 7.70 -6.36 22.19
N PHE A 86 6.76 -7.19 21.75
CA PHE A 86 5.58 -7.57 22.54
C PHE A 86 5.54 -9.08 22.72
N GLY A 87 5.56 -9.54 23.97
CA GLY A 87 5.26 -10.93 24.31
C GLY A 87 3.75 -11.14 24.29
N ILE A 88 3.27 -12.05 23.45
CA ILE A 88 1.86 -12.45 23.45
C ILE A 88 1.69 -13.74 24.25
N GLN A 89 0.62 -13.81 25.06
CA GLN A 89 0.15 -15.08 25.59
C GLN A 89 -0.74 -15.75 24.54
N PRO A 90 -0.40 -16.95 24.04
CA PRO A 90 -1.22 -17.64 23.06
C PRO A 90 -2.61 -17.92 23.65
N LYS A 91 -3.66 -17.37 23.03
CA LYS A 91 -5.03 -17.83 23.29
C LYS A 91 -5.29 -19.05 22.42
N LEU A 92 -5.77 -20.12 23.04
CA LEU A 92 -6.28 -21.28 22.29
C LEU A 92 -7.45 -20.81 21.40
N PRO A 93 -7.59 -21.37 20.18
CA PRO A 93 -8.76 -21.13 19.35
C PRO A 93 -10.04 -21.37 20.14
N ALA A 94 -11.05 -20.52 19.93
CA ALA A 94 -12.31 -20.60 20.65
C ALA A 94 -13.11 -21.89 20.35
N ASP A 95 -12.86 -22.52 19.20
CA ASP A 95 -13.50 -23.77 18.83
C ASP A 95 -12.59 -24.97 19.09
N ARG A 96 -13.10 -25.93 19.86
CA ARG A 96 -12.44 -27.19 20.16
C ARG A 96 -13.06 -28.22 19.24
N GLN A 97 -12.40 -28.57 18.13
CA GLN A 97 -12.87 -29.63 17.25
C GLN A 97 -13.01 -30.94 18.03
N THR A 98 -14.23 -31.28 18.46
CA THR A 98 -14.55 -32.61 18.97
C THR A 98 -14.73 -33.53 17.76
N ARG A 99 -13.79 -34.44 17.56
CA ARG A 99 -13.88 -35.48 16.54
C ARG A 99 -14.97 -36.45 16.97
N ASN A 100 -16.20 -36.23 16.52
CA ASN A 100 -17.30 -37.16 16.74
C ASN A 100 -17.14 -38.30 15.72
N ILE A 101 -16.42 -39.34 16.12
CA ILE A 101 -16.25 -40.57 15.32
C ILE A 101 -17.43 -41.49 15.69
N PRO A 102 -18.42 -41.72 14.82
CA PRO A 102 -19.48 -42.67 15.11
C PRO A 102 -18.89 -44.08 15.19
N SER A 103 -19.21 -44.80 16.28
CA SER A 103 -18.84 -46.21 16.46
C SER A 103 -19.79 -47.08 15.61
N SER A 104 -19.22 -48.01 14.87
CA SER A 104 -19.93 -49.02 14.06
C SER A 104 -20.78 -49.98 14.88
#